data_AF-A0A246BK95-F1
#
_entry.id   AF-A0A246BK95-F1
#
_cell.length_a   1.000
_cell.length_b   1.000
_cell.length_c   1.000
_cell.angle_alpha   90.00
_cell.angle_beta   90.00
_cell.angle_gamma   90.00
#
_symmetry.space_group_name_H-M   'P 1'
#
loop_
_entity.id
_entity.type
_entity.pdbx_description
1 polymer ?
#
loop_
_entity_poly.entity_id
_entity_poly.type
_entity_poly.pdbx_seq_one_letter_code
_entity_poly.pdbx_strand_id
1 'polypeptide(L)'
;MTEPQPTPTGPVPYREAYARLSRIAAELESGEADLDRVLPLLEEAREAYAQCRARIEAVRGVLTGDWAGDGASDGADTDPEDDSGAE
;
A
#
# COMPACT_ATOMS: atom_id res chain seq x y z
N MET A 1 7.08 26.78 -21.13
CA MET A 1 8.35 26.02 -21.07
C MET A 1 8.16 24.95 -20.02
N THR A 2 8.05 23.68 -20.42
CA THR A 2 7.94 22.55 -19.48
C THR A 2 9.24 22.50 -18.69
N GLU A 3 9.17 22.70 -17.37
CA GLU A 3 10.29 22.44 -16.49
C GLU A 3 10.63 20.94 -16.54
N PRO A 4 11.92 20.57 -16.68
CA PRO A 4 12.32 19.18 -16.61
C PRO A 4 12.13 18.70 -15.17
N GLN A 5 11.09 17.90 -14.95
CA GLN A 5 10.86 17.26 -13.65
C GLN A 5 12.11 16.46 -13.25
N PRO A 6 12.56 16.56 -11.98
CA PRO A 6 13.70 15.81 -11.51
C PRO A 6 13.41 14.32 -11.71
N THR A 7 14.23 13.64 -12.50
CA THR A 7 14.20 12.18 -12.61
C THR A 7 14.53 11.62 -11.24
N PRO A 8 13.59 10.99 -10.52
CA PRO A 8 13.94 10.40 -9.24
C PRO A 8 14.81 9.18 -9.52
N THR A 9 16.10 9.25 -9.16
CA THR A 9 16.96 8.08 -8.93
C THR A 9 16.49 7.38 -7.65
N GLY A 10 15.25 6.92 -7.66
CA GLY A 10 14.53 6.35 -6.52
C GLY A 10 13.65 5.20 -6.97
N PRO A 11 13.04 4.46 -6.03
CA PRO A 11 12.21 3.30 -6.35
C PRO A 11 11.10 3.67 -7.35
N VAL A 12 10.86 2.77 -8.30
CA VAL A 12 9.89 2.94 -9.40
C VAL A 12 8.55 3.48 -8.85
N PRO A 13 7.98 4.53 -9.46
CA PRO A 13 6.73 5.11 -8.98
C PRO A 13 5.57 4.11 -9.16
N TYR A 14 4.63 4.09 -8.20
CA TYR A 14 3.48 3.18 -8.21
C TYR A 14 2.75 3.17 -9.56
N ARG A 15 2.52 4.34 -10.15
CA ARG A 15 1.83 4.48 -11.44
C ARG A 15 2.54 3.74 -12.57
N GLU A 16 3.87 3.74 -12.57
CA GLU A 16 4.66 3.07 -13.60
C GLU A 16 4.68 1.56 -13.40
N ALA A 17 4.86 1.10 -12.16
CA ALA A 17 4.78 -0.31 -11.81
C ALA A 17 3.39 -0.89 -12.15
N TYR A 18 2.32 -0.15 -11.85
CA TYR A 18 0.95 -0.54 -12.21
C TYR A 18 0.74 -0.57 -13.72
N ALA A 19 1.26 0.43 -14.45
CA ALA A 19 1.17 0.46 -15.91
C ALA A 19 1.86 -0.77 -16.54
N ARG A 20 3.04 -1.15 -16.04
CA ARG A 20 3.75 -2.35 -16.48
C ARG A 20 2.91 -3.61 -16.20
N LEU A 21 2.40 -3.77 -14.99
CA LEU A 21 1.55 -4.90 -14.61
C LEU A 21 0.30 -5.00 -15.50
N SER A 22 -0.36 -3.87 -15.77
CA SER A 22 -1.57 -3.84 -16.60
C SER A 22 -1.31 -4.24 -18.06
N ARG A 23 -0.15 -3.88 -18.62
CA ARG A 23 0.27 -4.30 -19.96
C ARG A 23 0.49 -5.80 -20.03
N ILE A 24 1.21 -6.35 -19.06
CA ILE A 24 1.49 -7.79 -19.00
C ILE A 24 0.18 -8.57 -18.85
N ALA A 25 -0.74 -8.11 -18.00
CA ALA A 25 -2.05 -8.73 -17.86
C ALA A 25 -2.81 -8.76 -19.19
N ALA A 26 -2.84 -7.64 -19.93
CA ALA A 26 -3.48 -7.59 -21.24
C ALA A 26 -2.83 -8.52 -22.28
N GLU A 27 -1.51 -8.68 -22.25
CA GLU A 27 -0.76 -9.58 -23.14
C GLU A 27 -0.98 -11.06 -22.80
N LEU A 28 -1.13 -11.40 -21.52
CA LEU A 28 -1.50 -12.76 -21.11
C LEU A 28 -2.97 -13.07 -21.43
N GLU A 29 -3.86 -12.09 -21.29
CA GLU A 29 -5.30 -12.25 -21.54
C GLU A 29 -5.64 -12.32 -23.02
N SER A 30 -4.84 -11.72 -23.91
CA SER A 30 -5.01 -11.88 -25.36
C SER A 30 -4.76 -13.31 -25.83
N GLY A 31 -4.03 -14.12 -25.05
CA GLY A 31 -3.68 -15.50 -25.40
C GLY A 31 -2.65 -15.60 -26.53
N GLU A 32 -2.05 -14.47 -26.94
CA GLU A 32 -1.02 -14.44 -27.99
C GLU A 32 0.39 -14.80 -27.45
N ALA A 33 0.54 -14.92 -26.14
CA ALA A 33 1.79 -15.32 -25.51
C ALA A 33 1.98 -16.86 -25.57
N ASP A 34 2.96 -17.31 -26.34
CA ASP A 34 3.43 -18.70 -26.30
C ASP A 34 3.87 -19.11 -24.88
N LEU A 35 3.79 -20.42 -24.56
CA LEU A 35 4.14 -20.95 -23.23
C LEU A 35 5.55 -20.51 -22.76
N ASP A 36 6.50 -20.45 -23.70
CA ASP A 36 7.88 -20.02 -23.44
C ASP A 36 8.00 -18.53 -23.09
N ARG A 37 7.01 -17.72 -23.47
CA ARG A 37 6.91 -16.28 -23.16
C ARG A 37 6.09 -16.00 -21.91
N VAL A 38 5.15 -16.89 -21.56
CA VAL A 38 4.30 -16.74 -20.37
C VAL A 38 5.12 -16.75 -19.08
N LEU A 39 6.11 -17.63 -18.95
CA LEU A 39 6.95 -17.69 -17.74
C LEU A 39 7.76 -16.40 -17.48
N PRO A 40 8.49 -15.85 -18.48
CA PRO A 40 9.12 -14.53 -18.33
C PRO A 40 8.13 -13.41 -17.98
N LEU A 41 6.98 -13.35 -18.63
CA LEU A 41 5.95 -12.34 -18.36
C LEU A 41 5.42 -12.44 -16.92
N LEU A 42 5.25 -13.66 -16.40
CA LEU A 42 4.82 -13.89 -15.01
C LEU A 42 5.85 -13.40 -13.99
N GLU A 43 7.15 -13.64 -14.22
CA GLU A 43 8.20 -13.15 -13.32
C GLU A 43 8.22 -11.61 -13.31
N GLU A 44 8.12 -10.99 -14.49
CA GLU A 44 8.05 -9.52 -14.61
C GLU A 44 6.79 -8.94 -13.94
N ALA A 45 5.64 -9.62 -14.09
CA ALA A 45 4.40 -9.24 -13.40
C ALA A 45 4.55 -9.35 -11.88
N ARG A 46 5.21 -10.40 -11.39
CA ARG A 46 5.48 -10.60 -9.95
C ARG A 46 6.33 -9.47 -9.38
N GLU A 47 7.38 -9.06 -10.08
CA GLU A 47 8.23 -7.95 -9.66
C GLU A 47 7.47 -6.61 -9.66
N ALA A 48 6.71 -6.34 -10.72
CA ALA A 48 5.87 -5.14 -10.81
C ALA A 48 4.82 -5.10 -9.69
N TYR A 49 4.20 -6.25 -9.39
CA TYR A 49 3.25 -6.37 -8.30
C TYR A 49 3.90 -6.16 -6.92
N ALA A 50 5.10 -6.70 -6.68
CA ALA A 50 5.83 -6.49 -5.43
C ALA A 50 6.10 -5.00 -5.18
N GLN A 51 6.47 -4.25 -6.23
CA GLN A 51 6.66 -2.79 -6.15
C GLN A 51 5.36 -2.05 -5.83
N CYS A 52 4.26 -2.42 -6.48
CA CYS A 52 2.93 -1.89 -6.18
C CYS A 52 2.54 -2.15 -4.72
N ARG A 53 2.72 -3.40 -4.27
CA ARG A 53 2.39 -3.84 -2.91
C ARG A 53 3.20 -3.08 -1.86
N ALA A 54 4.51 -2.95 -2.04
CA ALA A 54 5.37 -2.22 -1.10
C ALA A 54 4.93 -0.76 -0.92
N ARG A 55 4.49 -0.10 -2.00
CA ARG A 55 3.94 1.26 -1.93
C ARG A 55 2.63 1.33 -1.16
N ILE A 56 1.72 0.38 -1.40
CA ILE A 56 0.44 0.30 -0.68
C ILE A 56 0.68 0.02 0.81
N GLU A 57 1.61 -0.88 1.14
CA GLU A 57 1.96 -1.19 2.52
C GLU A 57 2.57 0.01 3.24
N ALA A 58 3.43 0.79 2.57
CA ALA A 58 3.95 2.04 3.13
C ALA A 58 2.82 3.05 3.43
N VAL A 59 1.86 3.21 2.52
CA VAL A 59 0.68 4.08 2.73
C VAL A 59 -0.18 3.55 3.88
N ARG A 60 -0.43 2.23 3.95
CA ARG A 60 -1.17 1.61 5.05
C ARG A 60 -0.48 1.85 6.39
N GLY A 61 0.85 1.72 6.45
CA GLY A 61 1.63 1.99 7.66
C GLY A 61 1.45 3.44 8.14
N VAL A 62 1.46 4.40 7.22
CA VAL A 62 1.17 5.81 7.55
C VAL A 62 -0.26 5.96 8.05
N LEU A 63 -1.26 5.41 7.35
CA LEU A 63 -2.65 5.53 7.76
C LEU A 63 -2.91 4.90 9.14
N THR A 64 -2.36 3.72 9.41
CA THR A 64 -2.51 3.06 10.72
C THR A 64 -1.69 3.75 11.82
N GLY A 65 -0.54 4.37 11.50
CA GLY A 65 0.28 5.06 12.49
C GLY A 65 -0.17 6.50 12.81
N ASP A 66 -0.71 7.21 11.83
CA ASP A 66 -1.10 8.63 11.92
C ASP A 66 -2.58 8.80 12.29
N TRP A 67 -3.45 7.86 11.90
CA TRP A 67 -4.90 7.92 12.20
C TRP A 67 -5.33 7.07 13.40
N ALA A 68 -4.52 6.12 13.88
CA ALA A 68 -4.84 5.39 15.12
C ALA A 68 -4.53 6.19 16.40
N GLY A 69 -3.99 7.42 16.26
CA GLY A 69 -3.60 8.28 17.37
C GLY A 69 -4.70 9.16 17.99
N ASP A 70 -5.94 9.12 17.50
CA ASP A 70 -7.04 9.95 18.01
C ASP A 70 -8.34 9.15 18.24
N GLY A 71 -8.22 7.93 18.78
CA GLY A 71 -9.39 7.07 18.97
C GLY A 71 -9.26 5.95 20.00
N ALA A 72 -8.22 5.97 20.84
CA ALA A 72 -8.26 5.17 22.07
C ALA A 72 -9.22 5.88 23.03
N SER A 73 -10.48 5.47 22.99
CA SER A 73 -11.46 5.75 24.03
C SER A 73 -10.95 5.19 25.35
N ASP A 74 -10.19 5.99 26.10
CA ASP A 74 -9.99 5.80 27.53
C ASP A 74 -11.22 6.35 28.26
N GLY A 75 -12.35 5.68 28.01
CA GLY A 75 -13.51 5.75 28.88
C GLY A 75 -13.19 4.90 30.10
N ALA A 76 -12.25 5.36 30.93
CA ALA A 76 -12.05 4.84 32.26
C ALA A 76 -13.32 5.17 33.06
N ASP A 77 -14.23 4.19 33.13
CA ASP A 77 -15.23 4.05 34.19
C ASP A 77 -14.49 4.13 35.54
N THR A 78 -14.38 5.34 36.09
CA THR A 78 -14.07 5.55 37.50
C THR A 78 -15.32 6.17 38.11
N ASP A 79 -16.20 5.30 38.59
CA ASP A 79 -17.22 5.64 39.59
C ASP A 79 -16.49 5.74 40.94
N PRO A 80 -16.32 6.94 41.54
CA PRO A 80 -15.86 7.02 42.91
C PRO A 80 -17.03 6.64 43.82
N GLU A 81 -17.02 5.39 44.31
CA GLU A 81 -17.90 4.98 45.40
C GLU A 81 -17.69 5.94 46.59
N ASP A 82 -18.81 6.56 46.95
CA ASP A 82 -19.06 7.55 47.98
C ASP A 82 -18.54 7.10 49.37
N ASP A 83 -17.49 7.75 49.85
CA ASP A 83 -17.01 7.67 51.24
C ASP A 83 -17.97 8.45 52.16
N SER A 84 -19.11 7.84 52.46
CA SER A 84 -19.99 8.29 53.55
C SER A 84 -19.52 7.69 54.87
N GLY A 85 -18.52 8.35 55.47
CA GLY A 85 -18.05 8.10 56.83
C GLY A 85 -19.17 8.23 57.87
N ALA A 86 -19.17 7.28 58.80
CA ALA A 86 -19.97 7.30 60.02
C ALA A 86 -19.55 8.44 60.95
N GLU A 87 -20.52 9.12 61.59
CA GLU A 87 -20.66 9.34 63.05
C GLU A 87 -22.09 9.81 63.38
#